data_AF-A0A422QDU9-F1
#
_entry.id   AF-A0A422QDU9-F1
#
_cell.length_a   1.000
_cell.length_b   1.000
_cell.length_c   1.000
_cell.angle_alpha   90.00
_cell.angle_beta   90.00
_cell.angle_gamma   90.00
#
_symmetry.space_group_name_H-M   'P 1'
#
loop_
_entity.id
_entity.type
_entity.pdbx_description
1 polymer ?
#
loop_
_entity_poly.entity_id
_entity_poly.type
_entity_poly.pdbx_seq_one_letter_code
_entity_poly.pdbx_strand_id
1 'polypeptide(L)'
;MKAATTIHAITGMALVALLAHDAGAAPAGSGKELPPKPSVADVVKASKPGDWRPLDPENTLYMELPAGRVVMELAPNFAPKAAANIRALVRERYFDGLWVMRAQDGFVVQWGDPEEETPRPFKAAKTVDAEFTVPAKGTGAFMQLKERDVYAPQVGHVNGFPAARDPKGGQAWLPHCYAMVGVARDEASNTGNGSQLYTVIGHAPRHLDRNITVVGRIVAGMPLLSVMPRGTGALGFYEKAEQRTPIANVRLAADVPAAERSKLEVMRTESAAFQAVIEAQRNRGGPWTKVAAGAIDLCNVPIPVREQQ
;
A
#
# COMPACT_ATOMS: atom_id res chain seq x y z
N MET A 1 75.30 37.17 -35.05
CA MET A 1 76.11 36.00 -35.46
C MET A 1 75.24 35.11 -36.35
N LYS A 2 75.69 34.94 -37.60
CA LYS A 2 75.48 33.86 -38.60
C LYS A 2 74.09 33.18 -38.65
N ALA A 3 73.26 33.46 -39.67
CA ALA A 3 73.25 32.84 -41.02
C ALA A 3 72.58 31.45 -41.01
N ALA A 4 71.84 30.96 -42.00
CA ALA A 4 71.23 31.46 -43.23
C ALA A 4 70.27 30.34 -43.72
N THR A 5 69.18 30.71 -44.39
CA THR A 5 68.60 30.14 -45.62
C THR A 5 68.69 28.62 -45.88
N THR A 6 67.57 27.97 -46.26
CA THR A 6 67.28 27.50 -47.65
C THR A 6 65.99 26.65 -47.72
N ILE A 7 65.34 26.75 -48.88
CA ILE A 7 64.00 26.37 -49.34
C ILE A 7 64.04 24.99 -50.04
N HIS A 8 62.91 24.24 -50.00
CA HIS A 8 62.24 23.49 -51.11
C HIS A 8 61.87 22.03 -50.79
N ALA A 9 60.56 21.75 -50.90
CA ALA A 9 59.95 20.56 -51.54
C ALA A 9 58.42 20.83 -51.59
N ILE A 10 57.81 21.23 -52.72
CA ILE A 10 57.21 20.36 -53.77
C ILE A 10 56.66 19.07 -53.12
N THR A 11 55.36 18.77 -53.06
CA THR A 11 54.47 18.36 -54.17
C THR A 11 53.13 17.95 -53.54
N GLY A 12 52.01 18.04 -54.25
CA GLY A 12 50.86 17.16 -53.98
C GLY A 12 49.51 17.85 -53.82
N MET A 13 48.94 18.28 -54.95
CA MET A 13 47.55 18.63 -55.10
C MET A 13 46.70 17.35 -54.99
N ALA A 14 45.81 17.26 -53.99
CA ALA A 14 44.71 16.31 -53.96
C ALA A 14 43.47 17.02 -53.43
N LEU A 15 42.65 17.50 -54.37
CA LEU A 15 41.34 18.09 -54.12
C LEU A 15 40.39 16.94 -53.72
N VAL A 16 40.26 16.68 -52.41
CA VAL A 16 39.23 15.76 -51.90
C VAL A 16 37.92 16.53 -51.90
N ALA A 17 37.07 16.24 -52.89
CA ALA A 17 35.68 16.67 -52.89
C ALA A 17 34.97 16.03 -51.67
N LEU A 18 34.68 16.83 -50.64
CA LEU A 18 33.76 16.43 -49.58
C LEU A 18 32.37 16.27 -50.21
N LEU A 19 32.00 15.03 -50.54
CA LEU A 19 30.61 14.65 -50.70
C LEU A 19 29.96 14.79 -49.32
N ALA A 20 29.23 15.87 -49.13
CA ALA A 20 28.30 16.02 -48.01
C ALA A 20 27.34 14.83 -48.06
N HIS A 21 27.58 13.84 -47.19
CA HIS A 21 26.54 12.88 -46.85
C HIS A 21 25.49 13.65 -46.07
N ASP A 22 24.46 14.09 -46.77
CA ASP A 22 23.14 14.34 -46.18
C ASP A 22 22.64 13.01 -45.64
N ALA A 23 23.14 12.65 -44.45
CA ALA A 23 22.50 11.68 -43.59
C ALA A 23 21.21 12.34 -43.11
N GLY A 24 20.18 12.28 -43.96
CA GLY A 24 18.82 12.58 -43.58
C GLY A 24 18.51 11.75 -42.35
N ALA A 25 18.51 12.39 -41.19
CA ALA A 25 17.98 11.81 -39.97
C ALA A 25 16.51 11.51 -40.27
N ALA A 26 16.22 10.25 -40.62
CA ALA A 26 14.87 9.77 -40.70
C ALA A 26 14.20 10.16 -39.37
N PRO A 27 13.04 10.86 -39.38
CA PRO A 27 12.34 11.14 -38.15
C PRO A 27 12.09 9.81 -37.47
N ALA A 28 12.60 9.65 -36.24
CA ALA A 28 12.34 8.47 -35.43
C ALA A 28 10.84 8.24 -35.46
N GLY A 29 10.40 7.18 -36.13
CA GLY A 29 8.99 6.91 -36.35
C GLY A 29 8.29 6.93 -35.00
N SER A 30 7.37 7.88 -34.81
CA SER A 30 6.49 7.91 -33.65
C SER A 30 5.79 6.56 -33.61
N GLY A 31 6.12 5.72 -32.64
CA GLY A 31 5.46 4.42 -32.46
C GLY A 31 3.95 4.60 -32.51
N LYS A 32 3.26 3.69 -33.21
CA LYS A 32 1.81 3.73 -33.43
C LYS A 32 1.10 4.02 -32.10
N GLU A 33 0.25 5.04 -32.09
CA GLU A 33 -0.48 5.45 -30.89
C GLU A 33 -1.27 4.28 -30.30
N LEU A 34 -1.22 4.13 -28.98
CA LEU A 34 -1.97 3.09 -28.29
C LEU A 34 -3.46 3.45 -28.27
N PRO A 35 -4.37 2.46 -28.47
CA PRO A 35 -5.80 2.72 -28.41
C PRO A 35 -6.19 3.26 -27.02
N PRO A 36 -7.22 4.13 -26.93
CA PRO A 36 -7.74 4.58 -25.66
C PRO A 36 -8.25 3.38 -24.84
N LYS A 37 -8.07 3.46 -23.52
CA LYS A 37 -8.52 2.44 -22.57
C LYS A 37 -9.22 3.12 -21.39
N PRO A 38 -10.23 2.47 -20.78
CA PRO A 38 -10.84 2.98 -19.55
C PRO A 38 -9.79 3.18 -18.45
N SER A 39 -9.89 4.29 -17.73
CA SER A 39 -9.18 4.48 -16.46
C SER A 39 -9.87 3.74 -15.32
N VAL A 40 -9.20 3.62 -14.17
CA VAL A 40 -9.83 3.09 -12.95
C VAL A 40 -11.06 3.92 -12.56
N ALA A 41 -11.01 5.25 -12.74
CA ALA A 41 -12.14 6.13 -12.46
C ALA A 41 -13.34 5.85 -13.39
N ASP A 42 -13.08 5.58 -14.68
CA ASP A 42 -14.14 5.21 -15.63
C ASP A 42 -14.80 3.88 -15.24
N VAL A 43 -13.99 2.89 -14.81
CA VAL A 43 -14.50 1.60 -14.32
C VAL A 43 -15.36 1.78 -13.06
N VAL A 44 -14.89 2.58 -12.09
CA VAL A 44 -15.67 2.88 -10.88
C VAL A 44 -16.98 3.58 -11.23
N LYS A 45 -16.97 4.55 -12.15
CA LYS A 45 -18.17 5.26 -12.61
C LYS A 45 -19.17 4.33 -13.31
N ALA A 46 -18.69 3.34 -14.05
CA ALA A 46 -19.52 2.38 -14.79
C ALA A 46 -19.97 1.16 -13.96
N SER A 47 -19.41 0.98 -12.75
CA SER A 47 -19.73 -0.15 -11.86
C SER A 47 -21.18 -0.10 -11.35
N LYS A 48 -21.72 -1.27 -11.02
CA LYS A 48 -23.10 -1.47 -10.56
C LYS A 48 -23.11 -1.69 -9.04
N PRO A 49 -24.23 -1.45 -8.33
CA PRO A 49 -24.31 -1.71 -6.88
C PRO A 49 -23.86 -3.12 -6.45
N GLY A 50 -24.15 -4.15 -7.24
CA GLY A 50 -23.72 -5.53 -6.98
C GLY A 50 -22.21 -5.77 -7.07
N ASP A 51 -21.44 -4.85 -7.67
CA ASP A 51 -19.98 -4.92 -7.72
C ASP A 51 -19.32 -4.48 -6.40
N TRP A 52 -20.11 -4.04 -5.42
CA TRP A 52 -19.63 -3.49 -4.16
C TRP A 52 -20.17 -4.27 -2.96
N ARG A 53 -19.43 -4.20 -1.86
CA ARG A 53 -19.87 -4.67 -0.55
C ARG A 53 -19.73 -3.55 0.47
N PRO A 54 -20.69 -3.39 1.39
CA PRO A 54 -20.48 -2.50 2.52
C PRO A 54 -19.33 -3.02 3.39
N LEU A 55 -18.74 -2.13 4.17
CA LEU A 55 -17.88 -2.52 5.28
C LEU A 55 -18.72 -3.17 6.39
N ASP A 56 -18.18 -4.21 7.03
CA ASP A 56 -18.79 -4.81 8.21
C ASP A 56 -18.53 -3.93 9.45
N PRO A 57 -19.56 -3.42 10.14
CA PRO A 57 -19.38 -2.58 11.32
C PRO A 57 -18.56 -3.23 12.45
N GLU A 58 -18.59 -4.57 12.60
CA GLU A 58 -17.80 -5.30 13.61
C GLU A 58 -16.33 -5.49 13.20
N ASN A 59 -15.98 -5.12 11.98
CA ASN A 59 -14.61 -5.14 11.47
C ASN A 59 -14.14 -3.76 10.99
N THR A 60 -14.88 -2.69 11.31
CA THR A 60 -14.54 -1.33 10.88
C THR A 60 -14.17 -0.47 12.07
N LEU A 61 -12.97 0.11 12.06
CA LEU A 61 -12.52 1.05 13.09
C LEU A 61 -12.52 2.48 12.53
N TYR A 62 -13.02 3.42 13.32
CA TYR A 62 -12.89 4.85 13.08
C TYR A 62 -11.85 5.39 14.05
N MET A 63 -10.80 6.00 13.51
CA MET A 63 -9.80 6.74 14.28
C MET A 63 -9.96 8.22 13.97
N GLU A 64 -10.30 9.01 14.99
CA GLU A 64 -10.48 10.44 14.87
C GLU A 64 -9.14 11.15 15.16
N LEU A 65 -8.59 11.79 14.12
CA LEU A 65 -7.44 12.68 14.24
C LEU A 65 -7.92 14.14 14.16
N PRO A 66 -7.14 15.12 14.63
CA PRO A 66 -7.49 16.54 14.48
C PRO A 66 -7.76 16.98 13.03
N ALA A 67 -7.09 16.33 12.08
CA ALA A 67 -7.24 16.60 10.65
C ALA A 67 -8.41 15.84 9.98
N GLY A 68 -9.07 14.92 10.69
CA GLY A 68 -10.22 14.17 10.19
C GLY A 68 -10.19 12.68 10.54
N ARG A 69 -11.22 11.98 10.07
CA ARG A 69 -11.44 10.55 10.31
C ARG A 69 -10.57 9.70 9.39
N VAL A 70 -9.90 8.71 9.98
CA VAL A 70 -9.32 7.56 9.29
C VAL A 70 -10.24 6.35 9.50
N VAL A 71 -10.53 5.61 8.43
CA VAL A 71 -11.34 4.38 8.50
C VAL A 71 -10.46 3.19 8.17
N MET A 72 -10.49 2.18 9.03
CA MET A 72 -9.75 0.93 8.89
C MET A 72 -10.72 -0.26 8.81
N GLU A 73 -10.42 -1.21 7.94
CA GLU A 73 -11.11 -2.48 7.83
C GLU A 73 -10.19 -3.62 8.34
N LEU A 74 -10.64 -4.36 9.35
CA LEU A 74 -9.97 -5.55 9.89
C LEU A 74 -10.21 -6.78 9.01
N ALA A 75 -9.24 -7.70 9.00
CA ALA A 75 -9.24 -8.93 8.22
C ALA A 75 -9.25 -10.18 9.14
N PRO A 76 -10.35 -10.47 9.85
CA PRO A 76 -10.41 -11.57 10.82
C PRO A 76 -10.20 -12.96 10.19
N ASN A 77 -10.36 -13.11 8.86
CA ASN A 77 -10.05 -14.36 8.16
C ASN A 77 -8.54 -14.65 8.07
N PHE A 78 -7.70 -13.65 8.30
CA PHE A 78 -6.23 -13.74 8.27
C PHE A 78 -5.60 -13.53 9.65
N ALA A 79 -6.24 -12.76 10.53
CA ALA A 79 -5.74 -12.50 11.89
C ALA A 79 -6.89 -12.51 12.91
N PRO A 80 -7.59 -13.65 13.11
CA PRO A 80 -8.77 -13.70 13.98
C PRO A 80 -8.48 -13.34 15.44
N LYS A 81 -7.36 -13.81 16.01
CA LYS A 81 -7.00 -13.55 17.41
C LYS A 81 -6.62 -12.08 17.59
N ALA A 82 -5.78 -11.54 16.72
CA ALA A 82 -5.38 -10.14 16.78
C ALA A 82 -6.58 -9.20 16.54
N ALA A 83 -7.44 -9.49 15.56
CA ALA A 83 -8.65 -8.71 15.31
C ALA A 83 -9.61 -8.72 16.52
N ALA A 84 -9.76 -9.87 17.19
CA ALA A 84 -10.55 -9.95 18.42
C ALA A 84 -9.94 -9.12 19.56
N ASN A 85 -8.61 -9.16 19.73
CA ASN A 85 -7.95 -8.39 20.78
C ASN A 85 -7.98 -6.88 20.52
N ILE A 86 -7.81 -6.47 19.25
CA ILE A 86 -7.95 -5.06 18.84
C ILE A 86 -9.36 -4.54 19.12
N ARG A 87 -10.40 -5.32 18.81
CA ARG A 87 -11.78 -4.96 19.19
C ARG A 87 -11.93 -4.76 20.70
N ALA A 88 -11.33 -5.63 21.51
CA ALA A 88 -11.35 -5.50 22.97
C ALA A 88 -10.66 -4.20 23.42
N LEU A 89 -9.44 -3.94 22.94
CA LEU A 89 -8.69 -2.69 23.21
C LEU A 89 -9.48 -1.43 22.83
N VAL A 90 -10.13 -1.44 21.66
CA VAL A 90 -10.96 -0.32 21.19
C VAL A 90 -12.19 -0.12 22.08
N ARG A 91 -12.88 -1.19 22.47
CA ARG A 91 -14.03 -1.11 23.40
C ARG A 91 -13.63 -0.68 24.81
N GLU A 92 -12.41 -0.99 25.23
CA GLU A 92 -11.79 -0.49 26.44
C GLU A 92 -11.28 0.96 26.34
N ARG A 93 -11.42 1.60 25.16
CA ARG A 93 -10.94 2.96 24.87
C ARG A 93 -9.44 3.13 25.04
N TYR A 94 -8.67 2.05 24.83
CA TYR A 94 -7.22 2.06 25.03
C TYR A 94 -6.54 3.19 24.25
N PHE A 95 -6.90 3.39 22.98
CA PHE A 95 -6.30 4.38 22.08
C PHE A 95 -6.73 5.83 22.31
N ASP A 96 -7.73 6.10 23.15
CA ASP A 96 -8.26 7.46 23.32
C ASP A 96 -7.23 8.38 23.98
N GLY A 97 -6.87 9.47 23.32
CA GLY A 97 -5.82 10.39 23.77
C GLY A 97 -4.40 9.81 23.66
N LEU A 98 -4.22 8.66 23.00
CA LEU A 98 -2.90 8.17 22.62
C LEU A 98 -2.41 8.89 21.35
N TRP A 99 -1.34 8.39 20.74
CA TRP A 99 -0.55 9.17 19.79
C TRP A 99 -0.22 8.39 18.52
N VAL A 100 -0.17 9.12 17.41
CA VAL A 100 0.73 8.76 16.31
C VAL A 100 2.13 9.19 16.72
N MET A 101 3.01 8.22 16.95
CA MET A 101 4.28 8.43 17.65
C MET A 101 5.52 8.25 16.77
N ARG A 102 5.33 7.70 15.57
CA ARG A 102 6.43 7.35 14.66
C ARG A 102 5.96 7.49 13.22
N ALA A 103 6.80 8.12 12.40
CA ALA A 103 6.60 8.27 10.97
C ALA A 103 7.95 8.11 10.27
N GLN A 104 8.19 6.95 9.67
CA GLN A 104 9.41 6.64 8.96
C GLN A 104 9.22 6.80 7.46
N ASP A 105 10.12 7.54 6.83
CA ASP A 105 9.98 7.86 5.41
C ASP A 105 9.95 6.60 4.53
N GLY A 106 9.00 6.59 3.57
CA GLY A 106 8.80 5.49 2.65
C GLY A 106 8.40 4.15 3.29
N PHE A 107 8.16 4.08 4.60
CA PHE A 107 7.97 2.83 5.34
C PHE A 107 6.62 2.80 6.05
N VAL A 108 6.55 3.22 7.32
CA VAL A 108 5.34 3.12 8.13
C VAL A 108 5.08 4.36 8.97
N VAL A 109 3.81 4.55 9.30
CA VAL A 109 3.37 5.41 10.41
C VAL A 109 2.75 4.52 11.48
N GLN A 110 3.16 4.70 12.73
CA GLN A 110 2.81 3.85 13.87
C GLN A 110 2.17 4.67 14.99
N TRP A 111 1.18 4.06 15.63
CA TRP A 111 0.41 4.63 16.73
C TRP A 111 0.17 3.63 17.86
N GLY A 112 -0.11 4.16 19.05
CA GLY A 112 -0.21 3.40 20.30
C GLY A 112 0.22 4.25 21.50
N ASP A 113 0.68 3.59 22.56
CA ASP A 113 1.23 4.25 23.75
C ASP A 113 2.76 4.41 23.60
N PRO A 114 3.31 5.63 23.65
CA PRO A 114 4.75 5.84 23.59
C PRO A 114 5.51 5.34 24.83
N GLU A 115 4.83 5.09 25.95
CA GLU A 115 5.43 4.57 27.18
C GLU A 115 5.41 3.03 27.17
N GLU A 116 6.26 2.40 26.34
CA GLU A 116 6.22 0.96 26.11
C GLU A 116 6.53 0.10 27.35
N GLU A 117 7.39 0.59 28.25
CA GLU A 117 7.78 -0.11 29.49
C GLU A 117 6.67 -0.10 30.54
N THR A 118 5.86 0.96 30.55
CA THR A 118 4.74 1.14 31.48
C THR A 118 3.51 1.65 30.73
N PRO A 119 2.95 0.84 29.83
CA PRO A 119 1.85 1.29 28.99
C PRO A 119 0.60 1.49 29.83
N ARG A 120 -0.31 2.31 29.32
CA ARG A 120 -1.65 2.49 29.89
C ARG A 120 -2.26 1.13 30.22
N PRO A 121 -2.84 0.94 31.42
CA PRO A 121 -3.49 -0.32 31.78
C PRO A 121 -4.67 -0.67 30.86
N PHE A 122 -4.75 -1.93 30.47
CA PHE A 122 -5.88 -2.53 29.74
C PHE A 122 -6.11 -3.98 30.22
N LYS A 123 -7.30 -4.52 29.95
CA LYS A 123 -7.74 -5.88 30.31
C LYS A 123 -7.63 -6.87 29.15
N ALA A 124 -7.65 -6.39 27.91
CA ALA A 124 -7.38 -7.19 26.72
C ALA A 124 -6.07 -8.00 26.85
N ALA A 125 -5.92 -9.04 26.04
CA ALA A 125 -4.80 -9.96 26.15
C ALA A 125 -3.47 -9.22 25.93
N LYS A 126 -2.53 -9.38 26.87
CA LYS A 126 -1.18 -8.79 26.79
C LYS A 126 -0.28 -9.51 25.80
N THR A 127 -0.59 -10.77 25.51
CA THR A 127 0.08 -11.58 24.50
C THR A 127 -0.95 -12.17 23.58
N VAL A 128 -0.63 -12.22 22.29
CA VAL A 128 -1.46 -12.83 21.25
C VAL A 128 -0.52 -13.64 20.38
N ASP A 129 -0.87 -14.91 20.12
CA ASP A 129 -0.06 -15.73 19.23
C ASP A 129 0.06 -15.07 17.85
N ALA A 130 1.26 -15.15 17.27
CA ALA A 130 1.50 -14.68 15.92
C ALA A 130 0.56 -15.31 14.89
N GLU A 131 0.00 -14.47 14.01
CA GLU A 131 -0.84 -14.87 12.88
C GLU A 131 -0.17 -14.41 11.57
N PHE A 132 1.13 -14.75 11.44
CA PHE A 132 1.96 -14.37 10.29
C PHE A 132 1.51 -15.03 8.98
N THR A 133 0.90 -16.22 9.10
CA THR A 133 0.24 -16.98 8.03
C THR A 133 -0.96 -17.70 8.62
N VAL A 134 -1.94 -18.03 7.77
CA VAL A 134 -3.09 -18.87 8.10
C VAL A 134 -3.27 -19.99 7.07
N PRO A 135 -3.99 -21.07 7.40
CA PRO A 135 -4.44 -22.02 6.39
C PRO A 135 -5.16 -21.28 5.25
N ALA A 136 -4.80 -21.55 4.00
CA ALA A 136 -5.44 -20.89 2.85
C ALA A 136 -6.94 -21.21 2.78
N LYS A 137 -7.33 -22.41 3.22
CA LYS A 137 -8.73 -22.82 3.38
C LYS A 137 -9.40 -21.94 4.45
N GLY A 138 -10.51 -21.32 4.09
CA GLY A 138 -11.29 -20.46 4.99
C GLY A 138 -10.98 -18.97 4.88
N THR A 139 -9.92 -18.58 4.15
CA THR A 139 -9.63 -17.15 3.93
C THR A 139 -10.66 -16.46 3.05
N GLY A 140 -11.22 -17.18 2.07
CA GLY A 140 -12.20 -16.69 1.10
C GLY A 140 -11.85 -17.11 -0.32
N ALA A 141 -12.56 -16.55 -1.30
CA ALA A 141 -12.26 -16.76 -2.72
C ALA A 141 -10.98 -15.98 -3.10
N PHE A 142 -9.96 -16.69 -3.60
CA PHE A 142 -8.67 -16.11 -3.98
C PHE A 142 -8.64 -15.77 -5.46
N MET A 143 -8.68 -14.47 -5.77
CA MET A 143 -8.64 -13.93 -7.12
C MET A 143 -7.19 -13.72 -7.53
N GLN A 144 -6.59 -14.76 -8.09
CA GLN A 144 -5.17 -14.79 -8.45
C GLN A 144 -4.83 -13.78 -9.58
N LEU A 145 -3.73 -13.05 -9.42
CA LEU A 145 -3.13 -12.29 -10.52
C LEU A 145 -2.32 -13.22 -11.42
N LYS A 146 -2.31 -12.92 -12.72
CA LYS A 146 -1.54 -13.73 -13.70
C LYS A 146 -0.04 -13.48 -13.61
N GLU A 147 0.37 -12.38 -13.02
CA GLU A 147 1.77 -12.05 -12.79
C GLU A 147 2.46 -12.98 -11.81
N ARG A 148 3.75 -13.16 -12.07
CA ARG A 148 4.67 -13.67 -11.06
C ARG A 148 4.96 -12.57 -10.04
N ASP A 149 4.93 -12.94 -8.77
CA ASP A 149 5.45 -12.12 -7.67
C ASP A 149 6.86 -12.59 -7.31
N VAL A 150 7.70 -11.66 -6.86
CA VAL A 150 9.09 -11.96 -6.51
C VAL A 150 9.23 -12.54 -5.09
N TYR A 151 8.20 -12.39 -4.23
CA TYR A 151 8.21 -12.78 -2.83
C TYR A 151 7.37 -14.03 -2.54
N ALA A 152 6.31 -14.28 -3.32
CA ALA A 152 5.33 -15.33 -3.07
C ALA A 152 5.08 -16.23 -4.30
N PRO A 153 4.77 -17.53 -4.11
CA PRO A 153 4.41 -18.41 -5.21
C PRO A 153 3.16 -17.95 -5.99
N GLN A 154 2.16 -17.41 -5.29
CA GLN A 154 0.96 -16.83 -5.89
C GLN A 154 0.53 -15.58 -5.13
N VAL A 155 0.10 -14.57 -5.87
CA VAL A 155 -0.50 -13.33 -5.35
C VAL A 155 -1.85 -13.08 -5.99
N GLY A 156 -2.69 -12.33 -5.30
CA GLY A 156 -4.06 -12.09 -5.70
C GLY A 156 -4.79 -11.24 -4.69
N HIS A 157 -6.11 -11.34 -4.70
CA HIS A 157 -6.96 -10.61 -3.77
C HIS A 157 -7.99 -11.54 -3.14
N VAL A 158 -8.31 -11.29 -1.87
CA VAL A 158 -9.36 -11.99 -1.13
C VAL A 158 -10.24 -10.94 -0.46
N ASN A 159 -11.50 -10.88 -0.86
CA ASN A 159 -12.52 -10.04 -0.22
C ASN A 159 -12.07 -8.57 0.00
N GLY A 160 -11.47 -7.92 -1.00
CA GLY A 160 -11.01 -6.53 -0.88
C GLY A 160 -9.66 -6.34 -0.17
N PHE A 161 -8.88 -7.40 0.03
CA PHE A 161 -7.52 -7.33 0.54
C PHE A 161 -6.51 -7.91 -0.46
N PRO A 162 -5.30 -7.34 -0.60
CA PRO A 162 -4.21 -8.04 -1.27
C PRO A 162 -3.84 -9.28 -0.46
N ALA A 163 -3.59 -10.40 -1.13
CA ALA A 163 -3.31 -11.67 -0.50
C ALA A 163 -2.22 -12.43 -1.26
N ALA A 164 -1.41 -13.18 -0.52
CA ALA A 164 -0.44 -14.11 -1.07
C ALA A 164 -0.72 -15.51 -0.52
N ARG A 165 -0.34 -16.54 -1.29
CA ARG A 165 -0.47 -17.93 -0.85
C ARG A 165 0.66 -18.81 -1.36
N ASP A 166 0.95 -19.83 -0.57
CA ASP A 166 1.75 -20.98 -0.97
C ASP A 166 0.81 -22.19 -1.13
N PRO A 167 0.45 -22.55 -2.37
CA PRO A 167 -0.42 -23.70 -2.63
C PRO A 167 0.18 -25.04 -2.18
N LYS A 168 1.52 -25.18 -2.15
CA LYS A 168 2.18 -26.43 -1.75
C LYS A 168 2.09 -26.62 -0.24
N GLY A 169 2.36 -25.57 0.53
CA GLY A 169 2.24 -25.57 2.00
C GLY A 169 0.81 -25.37 2.52
N GLY A 170 -0.15 -25.02 1.65
CA GLY A 170 -1.53 -24.78 2.04
C GLY A 170 -1.73 -23.53 2.91
N GLN A 171 -0.83 -22.56 2.83
CA GLN A 171 -0.84 -21.34 3.66
C GLN A 171 -1.17 -20.09 2.83
N ALA A 172 -1.75 -19.09 3.48
CA ALA A 172 -2.00 -17.77 2.93
C ALA A 172 -1.62 -16.68 3.95
N TRP A 173 -1.35 -15.48 3.47
CA TRP A 173 -1.04 -14.31 4.30
C TRP A 173 -1.44 -13.02 3.59
N LEU A 174 -1.54 -11.94 4.37
CA LEU A 174 -1.70 -10.59 3.87
C LEU A 174 -0.32 -9.96 3.65
N PRO A 175 0.00 -9.51 2.43
CA PRO A 175 1.26 -8.82 2.16
C PRO A 175 1.26 -7.38 2.69
N HIS A 176 2.44 -6.85 3.03
CA HIS A 176 2.63 -5.47 3.50
C HIS A 176 2.55 -4.45 2.35
N CYS A 177 1.44 -4.45 1.60
CA CYS A 177 1.17 -3.42 0.60
C CYS A 177 0.88 -2.06 1.24
N TYR A 178 0.90 -0.99 0.45
CA TYR A 178 0.49 0.35 0.89
C TYR A 178 -0.89 0.30 1.56
N ALA A 179 -1.07 1.07 2.64
CA ALA A 179 -2.27 1.13 3.47
C ALA A 179 -2.62 -0.16 4.26
N MET A 180 -1.82 -1.22 4.18
CA MET A 180 -2.01 -2.40 5.03
C MET A 180 -1.56 -2.08 6.46
N VAL A 181 -2.33 -2.59 7.43
CA VAL A 181 -2.14 -2.33 8.86
C VAL A 181 -1.54 -3.57 9.53
N GLY A 182 -0.38 -3.40 10.15
CA GLY A 182 0.32 -4.43 10.91
C GLY A 182 0.30 -4.16 12.41
N VAL A 183 0.52 -5.22 13.18
CA VAL A 183 0.71 -5.16 14.64
C VAL A 183 2.19 -5.04 14.94
N ALA A 184 2.60 -3.95 15.60
CA ALA A 184 3.97 -3.82 16.07
C ALA A 184 4.25 -4.88 17.16
N ARG A 185 5.49 -5.35 17.22
CA ARG A 185 5.95 -6.35 18.18
C ARG A 185 7.43 -6.14 18.48
N ASP A 186 7.84 -6.64 19.64
CA ASP A 186 9.26 -6.82 19.98
C ASP A 186 9.84 -8.04 19.27
N GLU A 187 11.00 -8.53 19.72
CA GLU A 187 11.70 -9.67 19.12
C GLU A 187 10.86 -10.96 19.12
N ALA A 188 10.18 -11.26 20.22
CA ALA A 188 9.36 -12.47 20.35
C ALA A 188 8.09 -12.38 19.50
N SER A 189 7.67 -13.51 18.91
CA SER A 189 6.58 -13.53 17.94
C SER A 189 5.20 -13.22 18.54
N ASN A 190 5.01 -13.43 19.84
CA ASN A 190 3.73 -13.30 20.54
C ASN A 190 3.59 -11.99 21.37
N THR A 191 4.51 -11.04 21.23
CA THR A 191 4.46 -9.73 21.92
C THR A 191 3.57 -8.73 21.18
N GLY A 192 3.28 -8.98 19.90
CA GLY A 192 2.35 -8.18 19.11
C GLY A 192 0.90 -8.46 19.47
N ASN A 193 0.34 -7.70 20.43
CA ASN A 193 -1.03 -7.88 20.91
C ASN A 193 -2.05 -6.90 20.29
N GLY A 194 -1.61 -5.96 19.46
CA GLY A 194 -2.46 -4.96 18.81
C GLY A 194 -2.64 -3.65 19.58
N SER A 195 -1.96 -3.46 20.72
CA SER A 195 -1.89 -2.17 21.43
C SER A 195 -1.04 -1.13 20.68
N GLN A 196 -0.16 -1.59 19.80
CA GLN A 196 0.59 -0.77 18.87
C GLN A 196 0.35 -1.28 17.44
N LEU A 197 -0.03 -0.36 16.57
CA LEU A 197 -0.38 -0.64 15.18
C LEU A 197 0.36 0.33 14.28
N TYR A 198 0.57 -0.10 13.04
CA TYR A 198 1.17 0.76 12.02
C TYR A 198 0.51 0.53 10.67
N THR A 199 0.59 1.52 9.79
CA THR A 199 0.19 1.38 8.39
C THR A 199 1.40 1.63 7.50
N VAL A 200 1.49 0.88 6.40
CA VAL A 200 2.49 1.13 5.35
C VAL A 200 2.12 2.42 4.61
N ILE A 201 3.04 3.38 4.54
CA ILE A 201 2.84 4.71 3.92
C ILE A 201 3.72 4.95 2.67
N GLY A 202 4.44 3.94 2.21
CA GLY A 202 5.33 4.05 1.06
C GLY A 202 5.44 2.76 0.26
N HIS A 203 6.64 2.47 -0.24
CA HIS A 203 6.90 1.24 -0.98
C HIS A 203 6.69 0.03 -0.07
N ALA A 204 6.05 -1.02 -0.59
CA ALA A 204 5.67 -2.19 0.18
C ALA A 204 6.90 -2.88 0.82
N PRO A 205 7.05 -2.90 2.15
CA PRO A 205 8.17 -3.58 2.80
C PRO A 205 7.93 -5.09 2.89
N ARG A 206 7.88 -5.75 1.74
CA ARG A 206 7.50 -7.16 1.60
C ARG A 206 8.42 -8.16 2.33
N HIS A 207 9.57 -7.73 2.83
CA HIS A 207 10.41 -8.53 3.73
C HIS A 207 9.75 -8.79 5.10
N LEU A 208 8.75 -7.97 5.49
CA LEU A 208 7.95 -8.19 6.70
C LEU A 208 6.86 -9.26 6.52
N ASP A 209 6.53 -9.62 5.28
CA ASP A 209 5.56 -10.68 5.01
C ASP A 209 5.96 -11.95 5.78
N ARG A 210 4.98 -12.58 6.44
CA ARG A 210 5.17 -13.79 7.24
C ARG A 210 6.09 -13.63 8.47
N ASN A 211 6.44 -12.40 8.84
CA ASN A 211 7.21 -12.07 10.04
C ASN A 211 6.45 -11.15 11.00
N ILE A 212 5.39 -10.49 10.51
CA ILE A 212 4.51 -9.60 11.29
C ILE A 212 3.05 -9.94 10.97
N THR A 213 2.20 -9.90 12.00
CA THR A 213 0.75 -10.06 11.83
C THR A 213 0.18 -8.81 11.16
N VAL A 214 -0.38 -8.97 9.96
CA VAL A 214 -1.15 -7.94 9.28
C VAL A 214 -2.63 -8.16 9.59
N VAL A 215 -3.29 -7.14 10.13
CA VAL A 215 -4.63 -7.25 10.73
C VAL A 215 -5.73 -6.59 9.92
N GLY A 216 -5.38 -5.82 8.90
CA GLY A 216 -6.36 -5.06 8.14
C GLY A 216 -5.73 -4.08 7.18
N ARG A 217 -6.52 -3.08 6.76
CA ARG A 217 -6.06 -1.99 5.90
C ARG A 217 -6.81 -0.69 6.16
N ILE A 218 -6.21 0.44 5.84
CA ILE A 218 -6.88 1.73 5.77
C ILE A 218 -7.72 1.79 4.48
N VAL A 219 -9.01 2.10 4.62
CA VAL A 219 -9.97 2.19 3.51
C VAL A 219 -10.37 3.63 3.18
N ALA A 220 -10.20 4.56 4.13
CA ALA A 220 -10.35 5.99 3.92
C ALA A 220 -9.46 6.78 4.89
N GLY A 221 -9.08 8.01 4.50
CA GLY A 221 -8.25 8.89 5.33
C GLY A 221 -6.74 8.60 5.27
N MET A 222 -6.28 7.74 4.35
CA MET A 222 -4.85 7.42 4.20
C MET A 222 -3.94 8.66 4.04
N PRO A 223 -4.32 9.73 3.29
CA PRO A 223 -3.51 10.95 3.21
C PRO A 223 -3.24 11.60 4.57
N LEU A 224 -4.15 11.46 5.55
CA LEU A 224 -3.97 12.00 6.89
C LEU A 224 -2.79 11.33 7.63
N LEU A 225 -2.44 10.10 7.23
CA LEU A 225 -1.32 9.34 7.79
C LEU A 225 -0.05 9.46 6.94
N SER A 226 -0.15 9.34 5.61
CA SER A 226 1.03 9.28 4.75
C SER A 226 1.84 10.57 4.71
N VAL A 227 1.20 11.72 4.96
CA VAL A 227 1.83 13.05 4.92
C VAL A 227 2.35 13.53 6.27
N MET A 228 2.27 12.71 7.33
CA MET A 228 2.78 13.08 8.65
C MET A 228 4.26 13.48 8.58
N PRO A 229 4.69 14.53 9.30
CA PRO A 229 6.10 14.92 9.40
C PRO A 229 6.96 13.71 9.81
N ARG A 230 8.13 13.53 9.20
CA ARG A 230 8.98 12.38 9.51
C ARG A 230 9.62 12.54 10.88
N GLY A 231 9.70 11.45 11.63
CA GLY A 231 10.43 11.41 12.90
C GLY A 231 11.94 11.42 12.66
N THR A 232 12.65 12.10 13.54
CA THR A 232 14.12 12.26 13.48
C THR A 232 14.86 11.28 14.39
N GLY A 233 14.15 10.61 15.30
CA GLY A 233 14.71 9.60 16.20
C GLY A 233 14.96 8.26 15.53
N ALA A 234 15.48 7.31 16.32
CA ALA A 234 15.72 5.94 15.86
C ALA A 234 14.46 5.36 15.20
N LEU A 235 14.63 4.66 14.07
CA LEU A 235 13.52 4.06 13.31
C LEU A 235 12.38 5.05 12.94
N GLY A 236 12.62 6.36 12.94
CA GLY A 236 11.62 7.38 12.64
C GLY A 236 10.63 7.68 13.77
N PHE A 237 10.96 7.34 15.02
CA PHE A 237 10.20 7.80 16.18
C PHE A 237 10.32 9.32 16.37
N TYR A 238 9.27 9.94 16.89
CA TYR A 238 9.31 11.33 17.31
C TYR A 238 10.07 11.47 18.63
N GLU A 239 11.04 12.38 18.66
CA GLU A 239 11.89 12.62 19.84
C GLU A 239 11.21 13.52 20.87
N LYS A 240 10.28 14.39 20.43
CA LYS A 240 9.59 15.34 21.27
C LYS A 240 8.09 15.11 21.26
N ALA A 241 7.44 15.34 22.41
CA ALA A 241 6.01 15.12 22.57
C ALA A 241 5.17 15.99 21.61
N GLU A 242 5.62 17.21 21.31
CA GLU A 242 4.91 18.16 20.45
C GLU A 242 4.88 17.75 18.98
N GLN A 243 5.73 16.79 18.57
CA GLN A 243 5.71 16.22 17.22
C GLN A 243 4.63 15.15 17.05
N ARG A 244 4.10 14.61 18.16
CA ARG A 244 3.13 13.51 18.16
C ARG A 244 1.74 14.05 17.83
N THR A 245 1.04 13.40 16.90
CA THR A 245 -0.35 13.74 16.60
C THR A 245 -1.28 13.00 17.56
N PRO A 246 -2.15 13.70 18.32
CA PRO A 246 -3.07 13.05 19.24
C PRO A 246 -4.16 12.29 18.47
N ILE A 247 -4.56 11.15 19.01
CA ILE A 247 -5.74 10.40 18.59
C ILE A 247 -6.89 10.79 19.52
N ALA A 248 -7.90 11.48 18.99
CA ALA A 248 -9.02 11.94 19.81
C ALA A 248 -9.80 10.74 20.38
N ASN A 249 -10.09 9.77 19.52
CA ASN A 249 -10.63 8.47 19.94
C ASN A 249 -10.49 7.43 18.82
N VAL A 250 -10.62 6.16 19.22
CA VAL A 250 -10.86 5.06 18.27
C VAL A 250 -12.15 4.35 18.66
N ARG A 251 -13.03 4.09 17.69
CA ARG A 251 -14.30 3.40 17.90
C ARG A 251 -14.49 2.30 16.87
N LEU A 252 -15.15 1.21 17.30
CA LEU A 252 -15.69 0.22 16.38
C LEU A 252 -16.97 0.79 15.78
N ALA A 253 -17.13 0.70 14.45
CA ALA A 253 -18.30 1.28 13.77
C ALA A 253 -19.62 0.67 14.29
N ALA A 254 -19.61 -0.59 14.73
CA ALA A 254 -20.76 -1.23 15.37
C ALA A 254 -21.24 -0.50 16.63
N ASP A 255 -20.32 0.15 17.36
CA ASP A 255 -20.59 0.88 18.61
C ASP A 255 -20.87 2.37 18.37
N VAL A 256 -20.89 2.81 17.11
CA VAL A 256 -21.23 4.19 16.68
C VAL A 256 -22.68 4.23 16.20
N PRO A 257 -23.49 5.29 16.49
CA PRO A 257 -24.85 5.41 15.98
C PRO A 257 -24.91 5.29 14.46
N ALA A 258 -25.92 4.59 13.94
CA ALA A 258 -26.02 4.29 12.50
C ALA A 258 -25.99 5.55 11.61
N ALA A 259 -26.53 6.67 12.10
CA ALA A 259 -26.53 7.95 11.39
C ALA A 259 -25.14 8.59 11.24
N GLU A 260 -24.17 8.21 12.09
CA GLU A 260 -22.80 8.76 12.13
C GLU A 260 -21.77 7.85 11.46
N ARG A 261 -22.19 6.65 11.02
CA ARG A 261 -21.32 5.69 10.34
C ARG A 261 -21.02 6.15 8.92
N SER A 262 -19.75 6.02 8.53
CA SER A 262 -19.34 6.17 7.13
C SER A 262 -20.06 5.12 6.28
N LYS A 263 -20.61 5.53 5.14
CA LYS A 263 -21.35 4.64 4.24
C LYS A 263 -20.41 4.10 3.15
N LEU A 264 -19.21 3.70 3.53
CA LEU A 264 -18.20 3.24 2.58
C LEU A 264 -18.53 1.83 2.09
N GLU A 265 -18.35 1.63 0.79
CA GLU A 265 -18.37 0.33 0.14
C GLU A 265 -17.03 0.06 -0.55
N VAL A 266 -16.64 -1.21 -0.55
CA VAL A 266 -15.42 -1.72 -1.19
C VAL A 266 -15.81 -2.52 -2.41
N MET A 267 -15.09 -2.33 -3.51
CA MET A 267 -15.33 -3.14 -4.72
C MET A 267 -15.03 -4.61 -4.43
N ARG A 268 -15.97 -5.47 -4.76
CA ARG A 268 -15.86 -6.93 -4.66
C ARG A 268 -14.77 -7.42 -5.58
N THR A 269 -13.76 -8.06 -5.02
CA THR A 269 -12.58 -8.54 -5.77
C THR A 269 -12.92 -9.67 -6.74
N GLU A 270 -14.01 -10.39 -6.50
CA GLU A 270 -14.58 -11.42 -7.37
C GLU A 270 -15.38 -10.86 -8.55
N SER A 271 -15.71 -9.56 -8.54
CA SER A 271 -16.52 -8.94 -9.59
C SER A 271 -15.76 -8.77 -10.90
N ALA A 272 -16.50 -8.76 -12.01
CA ALA A 272 -15.96 -8.38 -13.31
C ALA A 272 -15.45 -6.92 -13.33
N ALA A 273 -16.07 -6.03 -12.54
CA ALA A 273 -15.62 -4.65 -12.39
C ALA A 273 -14.20 -4.59 -11.80
N PHE A 274 -13.87 -5.41 -10.79
CA PHE A 274 -12.54 -5.43 -10.22
C PHE A 274 -11.49 -5.97 -11.20
N GLN A 275 -11.84 -6.97 -12.02
CA GLN A 275 -10.95 -7.42 -13.10
C GLN A 275 -10.68 -6.29 -14.12
N ALA A 276 -11.70 -5.47 -14.42
CA ALA A 276 -11.52 -4.29 -15.27
C ALA A 276 -10.64 -3.21 -14.58
N VAL A 277 -10.70 -3.05 -13.26
CA VAL A 277 -9.79 -2.17 -12.50
C VAL A 277 -8.34 -2.62 -12.63
N ILE A 278 -8.08 -3.92 -12.47
CA ILE A 278 -6.73 -4.48 -12.65
C ILE A 278 -6.21 -4.17 -14.05
N GLU A 279 -7.00 -4.43 -15.09
CA GLU A 279 -6.57 -4.20 -16.48
C GLU A 279 -6.40 -2.71 -16.82
N ALA A 280 -7.28 -1.84 -16.29
CA ALA A 280 -7.17 -0.39 -16.44
C ALA A 280 -5.88 0.16 -15.79
N GLN A 281 -5.52 -0.34 -14.62
CA GLN A 281 -4.30 0.07 -13.93
C GLN A 281 -3.04 -0.52 -14.57
N ARG A 282 -3.09 -1.78 -14.99
CA ARG A 282 -1.98 -2.51 -15.62
C ARG A 282 -1.52 -1.83 -16.91
N ASN A 283 -2.46 -1.41 -17.75
CA ASN A 283 -2.15 -0.87 -19.07
C ASN A 283 -2.96 0.39 -19.35
N ARG A 284 -2.33 1.55 -19.19
CA ARG A 284 -2.89 2.81 -19.68
C ARG A 284 -2.88 2.84 -21.22
N GLY A 285 -3.90 3.46 -21.81
CA GLY A 285 -4.02 3.66 -23.25
C GLY A 285 -3.85 5.13 -23.64
N GLY A 286 -4.24 5.43 -24.88
CA GLY A 286 -4.38 6.80 -25.38
C GLY A 286 -3.08 7.51 -25.76
N PRO A 287 -3.17 8.76 -26.23
CA PRO A 287 -2.07 9.48 -26.90
C PRO A 287 -0.85 9.70 -26.04
N TRP A 288 -1.01 9.78 -24.71
CA TRP A 288 0.09 9.99 -23.78
C TRP A 288 0.94 8.73 -23.59
N THR A 289 0.32 7.55 -23.58
CA THR A 289 1.01 6.28 -23.29
C THR A 289 1.66 5.76 -24.57
N LYS A 290 3.01 5.74 -24.60
CA LYS A 290 3.76 5.27 -25.78
C LYS A 290 4.07 3.78 -25.74
N VAL A 291 4.25 3.22 -24.54
CA VAL A 291 4.57 1.81 -24.31
C VAL A 291 3.72 1.31 -23.16
N ALA A 292 2.98 0.22 -23.37
CA ALA A 292 2.19 -0.42 -22.33
C ALA A 292 3.10 -1.20 -21.38
N ALA A 293 2.86 -1.12 -20.07
CA ALA A 293 3.68 -1.82 -19.07
C ALA A 293 3.59 -3.35 -19.18
N GLY A 294 2.43 -3.88 -19.58
CA GLY A 294 2.20 -5.32 -19.77
C GLY A 294 1.98 -6.11 -18.48
N ALA A 295 2.41 -5.57 -17.34
CA ALA A 295 2.32 -6.19 -16.02
C ALA A 295 1.93 -5.18 -14.93
N ILE A 296 1.44 -5.70 -13.80
CA ILE A 296 1.15 -4.94 -12.59
C ILE A 296 1.67 -5.70 -11.36
N ASP A 297 2.31 -4.98 -10.46
CA ASP A 297 2.67 -5.50 -9.13
C ASP A 297 1.43 -5.62 -8.24
N LEU A 298 1.38 -6.63 -7.36
CA LEU A 298 0.27 -6.84 -6.44
C LEU A 298 -0.09 -5.56 -5.68
N CYS A 299 0.91 -4.90 -5.10
CA CYS A 299 0.69 -3.74 -4.24
C CYS A 299 0.40 -2.45 -5.02
N ASN A 300 0.47 -2.50 -6.36
CA ASN A 300 0.07 -1.41 -7.25
C ASN A 300 -1.36 -1.59 -7.79
N VAL A 301 -2.06 -2.69 -7.48
CA VAL A 301 -3.48 -2.86 -7.81
C VAL A 301 -4.32 -2.04 -6.82
N PRO A 302 -5.06 -1.01 -7.28
CA PRO A 302 -5.96 -0.28 -6.41
C PRO A 302 -7.17 -1.16 -6.07
N ILE A 303 -7.61 -1.11 -4.81
CA ILE A 303 -8.89 -1.67 -4.38
C ILE A 303 -9.85 -0.49 -4.15
N PRO A 304 -10.74 -0.18 -5.10
CA PRO A 304 -11.59 0.98 -5.00
C PRO A 304 -12.49 0.94 -3.76
N VAL A 305 -12.66 2.11 -3.17
CA VAL A 305 -13.59 2.41 -2.09
C VAL A 305 -14.41 3.62 -2.53
N ARG A 306 -15.71 3.62 -2.25
CA ARG A 306 -16.61 4.75 -2.54
C ARG A 306 -17.61 4.95 -1.41
N GLU A 307 -18.23 6.12 -1.35
CA GLU A 307 -19.47 6.29 -0.58
C GLU A 307 -20.62 5.57 -1.30
N GLN A 308 -21.46 4.90 -0.53
CA GLN A 308 -22.68 4.24 -0.99
C GLN A 308 -23.60 5.27 -1.65
N GLN A 309 -24.16 4.88 -2.80
CA GLN A 309 -25.09 5.69 -3.58
C GLN A 309 -26.52 5.57 -3.06
#